data_AF-A0A8S3Y9J4-F1
#
_entry.id   AF-A0A8S3Y9J4-F1
#
_cell.length_a   1.000
_cell.length_b   1.000
_cell.length_c   1.000
_cell.angle_alpha   90.00
_cell.angle_beta   90.00
_cell.angle_gamma   90.00
#
_symmetry.space_group_name_H-M   'P 1'
#
loop_
_entity.id
_entity.type
_entity.pdbx_description
1 polymer ?
#
loop_
_entity_poly.entity_id
_entity_poly.type
_entity_poly.pdbx_seq_one_letter_code
_entity_poly.pdbx_strand_id
1 'polypeptide(L)'
;METRSTPLENRPRLPRIALSKRNRAVVRALNPMLVTYLEASRDLCETDLIRFGAALAVCRIIGAKFSTAGRATGQSSAILTWRIITEERIAKTTALIGRLICFRSGNTRPRILRNVMMAFAGNVSLSQPDIMQKLTKRIDDLKQRIAAWGKKCFIKP
;
A
#
# COMPACT_ATOMS: atom_id res chain seq x y z
N MET A 1 4.53 14.90 23.55
CA MET A 1 3.54 15.20 22.49
C MET A 1 4.26 15.95 21.33
N GLU A 2 5.40 15.43 20.84
CA GLU A 2 6.40 16.25 20.10
C GLU A 2 6.72 15.76 18.68
N THR A 3 5.98 14.79 18.14
CA THR A 3 6.30 14.19 16.82
C THR A 3 5.44 14.72 15.67
N ARG A 4 4.60 15.73 15.93
CA ARG A 4 3.74 16.34 14.89
C ARG A 4 4.49 17.35 14.01
N SER A 5 5.68 17.79 14.41
CA SER A 5 6.41 18.89 13.77
C SER A 5 7.82 18.55 13.32
N THR A 6 8.29 17.30 13.46
CA THR A 6 9.63 16.92 12.98
C THR A 6 9.60 16.60 11.48
N PRO A 7 10.36 17.36 10.66
CA PRO A 7 10.55 17.03 9.25
C PRO A 7 11.01 15.59 9.09
N LEU A 8 10.61 14.97 7.98
CA LEU A 8 10.95 13.59 7.63
C LEU A 8 12.44 13.26 7.81
N GLU A 9 13.30 14.23 7.47
CA GLU A 9 14.77 14.22 7.54
C GLU A 9 15.34 14.15 8.97
N ASN A 10 14.52 14.44 9.98
CA ASN A 10 14.90 14.48 11.39
C ASN A 10 14.27 13.33 12.19
N ARG A 11 13.59 12.38 11.53
CA ARG A 11 12.94 11.26 12.23
C ARG A 11 13.95 10.20 12.65
N PRO A 12 13.89 9.66 13.88
CA PRO A 12 14.76 8.58 14.30
C PRO A 12 14.48 7.29 13.50
N ARG A 13 15.52 6.51 13.20
CA ARG A 13 15.36 5.18 12.58
C ARG A 13 14.64 4.25 13.56
N LEU A 14 13.56 3.63 13.09
CA LEU A 14 12.82 2.64 13.87
C LEU A 14 13.56 1.28 13.82
N PRO A 15 13.81 0.63 14.96
CA PRO A 15 14.44 -0.69 14.99
C PRO A 15 13.51 -1.75 14.38
N ARG A 16 14.10 -2.79 13.77
CA ARG A 16 13.33 -3.97 13.34
C ARG A 16 12.86 -4.72 14.59
N ILE A 17 11.55 -4.91 14.70
CA ILE A 17 10.92 -5.57 15.85
C ILE A 17 10.70 -7.05 15.53
N ALA A 18 11.15 -7.95 16.41
CA ALA A 18 10.83 -9.37 16.31
C ALA A 18 9.33 -9.62 16.59
N LEU A 19 8.66 -10.45 15.81
CA LEU A 19 7.22 -10.75 15.95
C LEU A 19 6.92 -11.78 17.04
N SER A 20 7.43 -11.56 18.26
CA SER A 20 7.09 -12.37 19.44
C SER A 20 5.57 -12.31 19.74
N LYS A 21 5.05 -13.26 20.54
CA LYS A 21 3.62 -13.28 20.93
C LYS A 21 3.20 -11.96 21.59
N ARG A 22 4.06 -11.41 22.46
CA ARG A 22 3.87 -10.10 23.12
C ARG A 22 3.83 -8.96 22.11
N ASN A 23 4.80 -8.89 21.19
CA ASN A 23 4.89 -7.79 20.23
C ASN A 23 3.71 -7.81 19.25
N ARG A 24 3.27 -9.01 18.84
CA ARG A 24 2.05 -9.18 18.02
C ARG A 24 0.79 -8.72 18.75
N ALA A 25 0.68 -8.92 20.06
CA ALA A 25 -0.46 -8.43 20.85
C ALA A 25 -0.50 -6.89 20.87
N VAL A 26 0.64 -6.23 21.05
CA VAL A 26 0.76 -4.76 21.00
C VAL A 26 0.36 -4.22 19.63
N VAL A 27 0.87 -4.82 18.55
CA VAL A 27 0.49 -4.44 17.18
C VAL A 27 -1.00 -4.63 16.96
N ARG A 28 -1.57 -5.76 17.39
CA ARG A 28 -3.02 -6.01 17.27
C ARG A 28 -3.87 -5.01 18.05
N ALA A 29 -3.43 -4.57 19.23
CA ALA A 29 -4.16 -3.60 20.02
C ALA A 29 -4.14 -2.20 19.38
N LEU A 30 -3.03 -1.82 18.73
CA LEU A 30 -2.89 -0.52 18.08
C LEU A 30 -3.51 -0.47 16.67
N ASN A 31 -3.61 -1.59 15.97
CA ASN A 31 -4.07 -1.62 14.59
C ASN A 31 -5.49 -1.07 14.38
N PRO A 32 -6.49 -1.34 15.24
CA PRO A 32 -7.82 -0.74 15.13
C PRO A 32 -7.81 0.78 15.25
N MET A 33 -6.99 1.33 16.17
CA MET A 33 -6.85 2.78 16.33
C MET A 33 -6.20 3.41 15.10
N LEU A 34 -5.20 2.73 14.54
CA LEU A 34 -4.51 3.18 13.33
C LEU A 34 -5.46 3.30 12.14
N VAL A 35 -6.44 2.39 12.00
CA VAL A 35 -7.45 2.47 10.93
C VAL A 35 -8.23 3.80 11.01
N THR A 36 -8.70 4.19 12.19
CA THR A 36 -9.44 5.44 12.40
C THR A 36 -8.61 6.67 12.01
N TYR A 37 -7.33 6.72 12.40
CA TYR A 37 -6.45 7.84 12.02
C TYR A 37 -6.14 7.85 10.51
N LEU A 38 -5.97 6.68 9.89
CA LEU A 38 -5.70 6.57 8.45
C LEU A 38 -6.91 6.95 7.59
N GLU A 39 -8.13 6.73 8.08
CA GLU A 39 -9.37 7.17 7.41
C GLU A 39 -9.53 8.69 7.44
N ALA A 40 -9.08 9.33 8.52
CA ALA A 40 -9.10 10.79 8.68
C ALA A 40 -7.92 11.50 7.99
N SER A 41 -6.92 10.75 7.49
CA SER A 41 -5.73 11.30 6.84
C SER A 41 -6.09 12.00 5.52
N ARG A 42 -5.62 13.23 5.36
CA ARG A 42 -5.86 14.08 4.20
C ARG A 42 -4.87 13.86 3.07
N ASP A 43 -3.62 13.53 3.34
CA ASP A 43 -2.61 13.32 2.29
C ASP A 43 -1.60 12.21 2.66
N LEU A 44 -0.64 11.89 1.76
CA LEU A 44 0.38 10.86 2.05
C LEU A 44 1.33 11.28 3.15
N CYS A 45 1.62 12.57 3.27
CA CYS A 45 2.56 13.06 4.28
C CYS A 45 1.98 12.80 5.68
N GLU A 46 0.70 13.11 5.85
CA GLU A 46 -0.08 12.80 7.04
C GLU A 46 -0.23 11.28 7.24
N THR A 47 -0.49 10.52 6.17
CA THR A 47 -0.54 9.04 6.24
C THR A 47 0.79 8.47 6.73
N ASP A 48 1.90 9.01 6.23
CA ASP A 48 3.25 8.58 6.60
C ASP A 48 3.60 8.99 8.04
N LEU A 49 3.24 10.21 8.46
CA LEU A 49 3.33 10.66 9.85
C LEU A 49 2.54 9.75 10.80
N ILE A 50 1.31 9.39 10.43
CA ILE A 50 0.45 8.49 11.21
C ILE A 50 1.09 7.10 11.33
N ARG A 51 1.57 6.53 10.22
CA ARG A 51 2.25 5.22 10.24
C ARG A 51 3.53 5.26 11.05
N PHE A 52 4.33 6.31 10.88
CA PHE A 52 5.56 6.50 11.64
C PHE A 52 5.26 6.65 13.13
N GLY A 53 4.28 7.46 13.50
CA GLY A 53 3.82 7.64 14.88
C GLY A 53 3.34 6.34 15.50
N ALA A 54 2.57 5.53 14.77
CA ALA A 54 2.12 4.22 15.22
C ALA A 54 3.28 3.24 15.41
N ALA A 55 4.21 3.17 14.45
CA ALA A 55 5.39 2.32 14.57
C ALA A 55 6.32 2.76 15.71
N LEU A 56 6.46 4.07 15.94
CA LEU A 56 7.17 4.64 17.08
C LEU A 56 6.49 4.29 18.41
N ALA A 57 5.15 4.34 18.48
CA ALA A 57 4.39 3.94 19.65
C ALA A 57 4.60 2.45 19.97
N VAL A 58 4.54 1.58 18.95
CA VAL A 58 4.86 0.15 19.09
C VAL A 58 6.28 -0.05 19.64
N CYS A 59 7.28 0.65 19.07
CA CYS A 59 8.67 0.58 19.53
C CYS A 59 8.79 0.99 21.00
N ARG A 60 8.11 2.08 21.41
CA ARG A 60 8.13 2.56 22.79
C ARG A 60 7.48 1.58 23.77
N ILE A 61 6.31 1.03 23.43
CA ILE A 61 5.59 0.07 24.29
C ILE A 61 6.38 -1.22 24.48
N ILE A 62 7.12 -1.64 23.46
CA ILE A 62 7.95 -2.85 23.51
C ILE A 62 9.32 -2.57 24.17
N GLY A 63 9.66 -1.31 24.45
CA GLY A 63 10.96 -0.92 25.01
C GLY A 63 12.11 -1.07 24.02
N ALA A 64 11.84 -0.97 22.72
CA ALA A 64 12.87 -1.07 21.69
C ALA A 64 13.80 0.13 21.75
N LYS A 65 15.12 -0.12 21.81
CA LYS A 65 16.14 0.94 21.80
C LYS A 65 16.27 1.53 20.40
N PHE A 66 16.25 2.85 20.32
CA PHE A 66 16.52 3.58 19.09
C PHE A 66 18.04 3.78 18.96
N SER A 67 18.61 3.49 17.79
CA SER A 67 20.00 3.84 17.54
C SER A 67 20.10 5.36 17.36
N THR A 68 20.93 6.01 18.18
CA THR A 68 21.32 7.43 18.03
C THR A 68 22.39 7.64 16.95
N ALA A 69 23.01 6.55 16.49
CA ALA A 69 24.06 6.60 15.48
C ALA A 69 23.47 6.70 14.07
N GLY A 70 23.36 7.93 13.59
CA GLY A 70 23.16 8.25 12.18
C GLY A 70 22.21 9.41 11.98
N ARG A 71 22.75 10.64 11.90
CA ARG A 71 22.13 11.69 11.09
C ARG A 71 21.71 11.07 9.76
N ALA A 72 20.51 11.38 9.32
CA ALA A 72 19.88 10.72 8.20
C ALA A 72 20.50 11.11 6.84
N THR A 73 21.72 10.66 6.56
CA THR A 73 22.31 10.75 5.21
C THR A 73 21.65 9.81 4.19
N GLY A 74 20.59 9.08 4.57
CA GLY A 74 19.90 8.11 3.71
C GLY A 74 18.37 8.19 3.70
N GLN A 75 17.73 9.20 4.31
CA GLN A 75 16.26 9.27 4.38
C GLN A 75 15.57 9.64 3.06
N SER A 76 16.30 10.25 2.12
CA SER A 76 15.80 10.43 0.76
C SER A 76 15.38 9.08 0.12
N SER A 77 16.10 7.99 0.42
CA SER A 77 15.84 6.70 -0.23
C SER A 77 14.52 6.06 0.19
N ALA A 78 14.17 6.06 1.48
CA ALA A 78 13.00 5.32 1.98
C ALA A 78 11.64 5.97 1.64
N ILE A 79 11.59 7.31 1.65
CA ILE A 79 10.40 8.11 1.28
C ILE A 79 10.14 8.00 -0.22
N LEU A 80 11.21 8.06 -1.02
CA LEU A 80 11.14 7.75 -2.44
C LEU A 80 10.71 6.30 -2.68
N THR A 81 11.20 5.35 -1.88
CA THR A 81 10.91 3.93 -2.09
C THR A 81 9.41 3.60 -1.97
N TRP A 82 8.69 4.08 -0.95
CA TRP A 82 7.26 3.77 -0.82
C TRP A 82 6.39 4.48 -1.86
N ARG A 83 6.75 5.72 -2.21
CA ARG A 83 6.10 6.44 -3.30
C ARG A 83 6.31 5.73 -4.63
N ILE A 84 7.55 5.37 -4.96
CA ILE A 84 7.91 4.57 -6.15
C ILE A 84 7.16 3.24 -6.16
N ILE A 85 7.12 2.51 -5.04
CA ILE A 85 6.37 1.24 -4.95
C ILE A 85 4.88 1.46 -5.22
N THR A 86 4.29 2.55 -4.74
CA THR A 86 2.86 2.85 -4.93
C THR A 86 2.58 3.28 -6.37
N GLU A 87 3.43 4.12 -6.95
CA GLU A 87 3.37 4.54 -8.35
C GLU A 87 3.55 3.34 -9.29
N GLU A 88 4.50 2.45 -9.02
CA GLU A 88 4.68 1.19 -9.75
C GLU A 88 3.45 0.28 -9.63
N ARG A 89 2.84 0.19 -8.44
CA ARG A 89 1.62 -0.61 -8.24
C ARG A 89 0.45 -0.04 -9.05
N ILE A 90 0.31 1.28 -9.08
CA ILE A 90 -0.69 1.96 -9.91
C ILE A 90 -0.42 1.64 -11.39
N ALA A 91 0.80 1.84 -11.88
CA ALA A 91 1.16 1.59 -13.28
C ALA A 91 0.93 0.12 -13.70
N LYS A 92 1.38 -0.83 -12.88
CA LYS A 92 1.17 -2.28 -13.11
C LYS A 92 -0.32 -2.62 -13.16
N THR A 93 -1.13 -2.01 -12.30
CA THR A 93 -2.57 -2.25 -12.24
C THR A 93 -3.31 -1.62 -13.43
N THR A 94 -2.94 -0.40 -13.83
CA THR A 94 -3.47 0.25 -15.04
C THR A 94 -3.16 -0.58 -16.29
N ALA A 95 -1.94 -1.08 -16.41
CA ALA A 95 -1.56 -1.97 -17.51
C ALA A 95 -2.31 -3.31 -17.51
N LEU A 96 -2.69 -3.82 -16.33
CA LEU A 96 -3.53 -5.01 -16.23
C LEU A 96 -4.96 -4.70 -16.69
N ILE A 97 -5.55 -3.58 -16.27
CA ILE A 97 -6.88 -3.13 -16.74
C ILE A 97 -6.92 -3.04 -18.27
N GLY A 98 -5.91 -2.42 -18.88
CA GLY A 98 -5.82 -2.35 -20.35
C GLY A 98 -5.86 -3.71 -21.03
N ARG A 99 -5.14 -4.71 -20.48
CA ARG A 99 -5.15 -6.09 -20.98
C ARG A 99 -6.50 -6.78 -20.81
N LEU A 100 -7.18 -6.56 -19.68
CA LEU A 100 -8.53 -7.08 -19.45
C LEU A 100 -9.55 -6.46 -20.41
N ILE A 101 -9.41 -5.16 -20.72
CA ILE A 101 -10.23 -4.48 -21.73
C ILE A 101 -9.96 -5.07 -23.11
N CYS A 102 -8.69 -5.30 -23.50
CA CYS A 102 -8.38 -5.95 -24.78
C CYS A 102 -9.03 -7.34 -24.89
N PHE A 103 -9.01 -8.13 -23.82
CA PHE A 103 -9.70 -9.42 -23.79
C PHE A 103 -11.22 -9.25 -23.98
N ARG A 104 -11.82 -8.28 -23.29
CA ARG A 104 -13.25 -7.94 -23.43
C ARG A 104 -13.63 -7.56 -24.86
N SER A 105 -12.72 -6.89 -25.59
CA SER A 105 -12.89 -6.54 -27.00
C SER A 105 -12.64 -7.71 -27.96
N GLY A 106 -12.47 -8.94 -27.48
CA GLY A 106 -12.30 -10.15 -28.30
C GLY A 106 -10.85 -10.56 -28.56
N ASN A 107 -9.85 -9.93 -27.92
CA ASN A 107 -8.46 -10.33 -28.10
C ASN A 107 -8.11 -11.57 -27.26
N THR A 108 -8.00 -12.72 -27.92
CA THR A 108 -7.73 -14.03 -27.30
C THR A 108 -6.28 -14.49 -27.45
N ARG A 109 -5.33 -13.58 -27.74
CA ARG A 109 -3.91 -13.95 -27.83
C ARG A 109 -3.45 -14.63 -26.53
N PRO A 110 -2.59 -15.68 -26.58
CA PRO A 110 -2.18 -16.44 -25.40
C PRO A 110 -1.62 -15.57 -24.27
N ARG A 111 -0.89 -14.50 -24.61
CA ARG A 111 -0.38 -13.53 -23.64
C ARG A 111 -1.50 -12.80 -22.89
N ILE A 112 -2.58 -12.42 -23.57
CA ILE A 112 -3.74 -11.77 -22.95
C ILE A 112 -4.47 -12.76 -22.06
N LEU A 113 -4.71 -13.99 -22.53
CA LEU A 113 -5.34 -15.05 -21.73
C LEU A 113 -4.57 -15.34 -20.44
N ARG A 114 -3.23 -15.42 -20.51
CA ARG A 114 -2.38 -15.59 -19.32
C ARG A 114 -2.57 -14.47 -18.29
N ASN A 115 -2.69 -13.22 -18.75
CA ASN A 115 -2.93 -12.08 -17.86
C ASN A 115 -4.33 -12.13 -17.23
N VAL A 116 -5.34 -12.56 -17.99
CA VAL A 116 -6.70 -12.77 -17.47
C VAL A 116 -6.69 -13.85 -16.39
N MET A 117 -6.07 -15.01 -16.65
CA MET A 117 -5.94 -16.07 -15.66
C MET A 117 -5.21 -15.60 -14.39
N MET A 118 -4.11 -14.85 -14.53
CA MET A 118 -3.41 -14.26 -13.38
C MET A 118 -4.28 -13.26 -12.61
N ALA A 119 -5.09 -12.45 -13.30
CA ALA A 119 -5.98 -11.47 -12.66
C ALA A 119 -7.03 -12.13 -11.75
N PHE A 120 -7.38 -13.38 -12.03
CA PHE A 120 -8.32 -14.21 -11.26
C PHE A 120 -7.64 -15.30 -10.43
N ALA A 121 -6.30 -15.24 -10.26
CA ALA A 121 -5.53 -16.26 -9.55
C ALA A 121 -5.77 -17.71 -10.04
N GLY A 122 -6.09 -17.87 -11.33
CA GLY A 122 -6.39 -19.17 -11.94
C GLY A 122 -7.80 -19.70 -11.69
N ASN A 123 -8.64 -19.01 -10.91
CA ASN A 123 -9.96 -19.51 -10.48
C ASN A 123 -11.09 -19.26 -11.49
N VAL A 124 -10.77 -18.99 -12.76
CA VAL A 124 -11.76 -18.61 -13.77
C VAL A 124 -11.61 -19.45 -15.02
N SER A 125 -12.70 -20.09 -15.42
CA SER A 125 -12.82 -20.73 -16.72
C SER A 125 -13.33 -19.71 -17.74
N LEU A 126 -12.57 -19.52 -18.81
CA LEU A 126 -12.85 -18.54 -19.87
C LEU A 126 -14.08 -18.91 -20.72
N SER A 127 -14.52 -20.17 -20.63
CA SER A 127 -15.71 -20.68 -21.31
C SER A 127 -17.01 -20.47 -20.53
N GLN A 128 -16.95 -19.90 -19.32
CA GLN A 128 -18.16 -19.63 -18.55
C GLN A 128 -18.98 -18.51 -19.20
N PRO A 129 -20.31 -18.64 -19.27
CA PRO A 129 -21.17 -17.62 -19.88
C PRO A 129 -21.13 -16.28 -19.12
N ASP A 130 -20.80 -16.31 -17.82
CA ASP A 130 -20.72 -15.13 -16.96
C ASP A 130 -19.34 -14.45 -16.93
N ILE A 131 -18.39 -14.92 -17.76
CA ILE A 131 -17.01 -14.42 -17.78
C ILE A 131 -16.93 -12.90 -18.01
N MET A 132 -17.76 -12.36 -18.89
CA MET A 132 -17.78 -10.92 -19.20
C MET A 132 -18.26 -10.07 -18.03
N GLN A 133 -19.21 -10.59 -17.25
CA GLN A 133 -19.70 -9.91 -16.05
C GLN A 133 -18.64 -9.94 -14.93
N LYS A 134 -17.99 -11.10 -14.71
CA LYS A 134 -16.86 -11.25 -13.79
C LYS A 134 -15.70 -10.33 -14.16
N LEU A 135 -15.40 -10.22 -15.46
CA LEU A 135 -14.36 -9.34 -15.99
C LEU A 135 -14.66 -7.88 -15.71
N THR A 136 -15.91 -7.45 -15.90
CA THR A 136 -16.34 -6.07 -15.64
C THR A 136 -16.21 -5.73 -14.16
N LYS A 137 -16.73 -6.58 -13.27
CA LYS A 137 -16.56 -6.43 -11.81
C LYS A 137 -15.08 -6.35 -11.43
N ARG A 138 -14.24 -7.20 -12.01
CA ARG A 138 -12.81 -7.21 -11.74
C ARG A 138 -12.12 -5.92 -12.20
N ILE A 139 -12.48 -5.40 -13.37
CA ILE A 139 -11.95 -4.12 -13.86
C ILE A 139 -12.34 -2.98 -12.91
N ASP A 140 -13.60 -2.94 -12.46
CA ASP A 140 -14.07 -1.88 -11.57
C ASP A 140 -13.43 -1.95 -10.18
N ASP A 141 -13.25 -3.15 -9.61
CA ASP A 141 -12.46 -3.37 -8.40
C ASP A 141 -11.04 -2.80 -8.53
N LEU A 142 -10.37 -3.05 -9.66
CA LEU A 142 -9.01 -2.56 -9.91
C LEU A 142 -8.99 -1.04 -10.07
N LYS A 143 -9.99 -0.44 -10.72
CA LYS A 143 -10.14 1.02 -10.79
C LYS A 143 -10.36 1.64 -9.41
N GLN A 144 -11.21 1.03 -8.57
CA GLN A 144 -11.43 1.48 -7.20
C GLN A 144 -10.13 1.40 -6.37
N ARG A 145 -9.34 0.34 -6.54
CA ARG A 145 -8.02 0.21 -5.89
C ARG A 145 -7.05 1.29 -6.35
N ILE A 146 -6.97 1.56 -7.65
CA ILE A 146 -6.16 2.66 -8.20
C ILE A 146 -6.64 3.99 -7.62
N ALA A 147 -7.95 4.25 -7.58
CA ALA A 147 -8.50 5.47 -7.00
C ALA A 147 -8.15 5.60 -5.50
N ALA A 148 -8.19 4.51 -4.74
CA ALA A 148 -7.81 4.50 -3.33
C ALA A 148 -6.29 4.77 -3.13
N TRP A 149 -5.43 4.27 -4.03
CA TRP A 149 -4.00 4.60 -4.03
C TRP A 149 -3.73 6.01 -4.57
N GLY A 150 -4.53 6.48 -5.52
CA GLY A 150 -4.42 7.77 -6.19
C GLY A 150 -4.88 8.93 -5.32
N LYS A 151 -5.97 8.79 -4.57
CA LYS A 151 -6.33 9.71 -3.46
C LYS A 151 -5.22 9.76 -2.41
N LYS A 152 -4.52 8.63 -2.24
CA LYS A 152 -3.20 8.48 -1.63
C LYS A 152 -2.26 9.53 -2.21
N CYS A 153 -1.85 9.31 -3.46
CA CYS A 153 -0.77 9.95 -4.20
C CYS A 153 -0.97 11.42 -4.65
N PHE A 154 -2.21 11.84 -4.90
CA PHE A 154 -2.54 13.09 -5.60
C PHE A 154 -3.61 13.86 -4.84
N ILE A 155 -3.20 14.55 -3.78
CA ILE A 155 -3.95 15.71 -3.30
C ILE A 155 -3.00 16.89 -3.48
N LYS A 156 -3.43 17.81 -4.37
CA LYS A 156 -2.71 19.05 -4.69
C LYS A 156 -2.54 19.90 -3.42
N PRO A 157 -1.45 20.70 -3.35
CA PRO A 157 -1.18 21.60 -2.23
C PRO A 157 -2.31 22.61 -1.98
#